data_AF-A0A4Q3WGE0-F1
#
_entry.id   AF-A0A4Q3WGE0-F1
#
_cell.length_a   1.000
_cell.length_b   1.000
_cell.length_c   1.000
_cell.angle_alpha   90.00
_cell.angle_beta   90.00
_cell.angle_gamma   90.00
#
_symmetry.space_group_name_H-M   'P 1'
#
loop_
_entity.id
_entity.type
_entity.pdbx_description
1 polymer ?
#
loop_
_entity_poly.entity_id
_entity_poly.type
_entity_poly.pdbx_seq_one_letter_code
_entity_poly.pdbx_strand_id
1 'polypeptide(L)' 'MTQHVPPTMREPKGDHNRRLSLGMGPEQFAAAAGVTVEQLRTYELTGPDQEYDLDVADRVGWALERLEAAPPSSQKVVN' A
#
# COMPACT_ATOMS: atom_id res chain seq x y z
N MET A 1 -0.64 -3.97 18.72
CA MET A 1 0.10 -2.85 18.12
C MET A 1 0.63 -3.35 16.81
N THR A 2 0.04 -2.96 15.68
CA THR A 2 0.57 -3.34 14.37
C THR A 2 1.90 -2.62 14.21
N GLN A 3 3.00 -3.37 14.24
CA GLN A 3 4.34 -2.81 14.09
C GLN A 3 4.50 -2.38 12.63
N HIS A 4 4.81 -1.11 12.42
CA HIS A 4 5.11 -0.61 11.09
C HIS A 4 6.28 -1.37 10.49
N VAL A 5 6.08 -2.00 9.33
CA VAL A 5 7.16 -2.74 8.65
C VAL A 5 8.14 -1.72 8.08
N PRO A 6 9.44 -1.80 8.42
CA PRO A 6 10.45 -0.88 7.91
C PRO A 6 10.45 -0.86 6.38
N PRO A 7 10.61 0.30 5.74
CA PRO A 7 10.49 0.43 4.28
C PRO A 7 11.47 -0.45 3.52
N THR A 8 12.64 -0.76 4.07
CA THR A 8 13.66 -1.65 3.48
C THR A 8 13.32 -3.14 3.52
N MET A 9 12.34 -3.53 4.34
CA MET A 9 11.87 -4.92 4.46
C MET A 9 10.52 -5.12 3.76
N ARG A 10 10.04 -4.10 3.02
CA ARG A 10 8.76 -4.20 2.31
C ARG A 10 8.91 -4.96 1.01
N GLU A 11 7.83 -5.63 0.66
CA GLU A 11 7.69 -6.37 -0.58
C GLU A 11 6.68 -5.63 -1.46
N PRO A 12 7.10 -4.93 -2.53
CA PRO A 12 6.18 -4.11 -3.32
C PRO A 12 5.01 -4.90 -3.92
N LYS A 13 5.24 -6.17 -4.28
CA LYS A 13 4.17 -7.10 -4.71
C LYS A 13 3.24 -7.51 -3.57
N GLY A 14 3.75 -7.66 -2.36
CA GLY A 14 2.94 -7.91 -1.16
C GLY A 14 2.02 -6.73 -0.86
N ASP A 15 2.56 -5.51 -0.88
CA ASP A 15 1.81 -4.28 -0.64
C ASP A 15 0.78 -4.00 -1.76
N HIS A 16 1.10 -4.31 -3.02
CA HIS A 16 0.12 -4.32 -4.13
C HIS A 16 -1.07 -5.25 -3.83
N ASN A 17 -0.80 -6.48 -3.39
CA ASN A 17 -1.86 -7.45 -3.06
C ASN A 17 -2.72 -6.97 -1.89
N ARG A 18 -2.12 -6.37 -0.87
CA ARG A 18 -2.86 -5.79 0.27
C ARG A 18 -3.80 -4.67 -0.20
N ARG A 19 -3.35 -3.78 -1.08
CA ARG A 19 -4.21 -2.76 -1.69
C ARG A 19 -5.39 -3.39 -2.46
N LEU A 20 -5.14 -4.45 -3.23
CA LEU A 20 -6.21 -5.16 -3.94
C LEU A 20 -7.22 -5.79 -2.96
N SER A 21 -6.76 -6.36 -1.83
CA SER A 21 -7.64 -6.89 -0.78
C SER A 21 -8.50 -5.81 -0.11
N LEU A 22 -8.02 -4.57 -0.06
CA LEU A 22 -8.80 -3.41 0.39
C LEU A 22 -9.85 -2.96 -0.65
N GLY A 23 -9.84 -3.51 -1.87
CA GLY A 23 -10.74 -3.13 -2.95
C GLY A 23 -10.50 -1.71 -3.47
N MET A 24 -9.33 -1.13 -3.22
CA MET A 24 -9.01 0.24 -3.62
C MET A 24 -8.31 0.31 -4.97
N GLY A 25 -8.82 1.20 -5.82
CA GLY A 25 -8.14 1.61 -7.05
C GLY A 25 -6.83 2.36 -6.74
N PRO A 26 -5.88 2.38 -7.69
CA PRO A 26 -4.58 3.01 -7.52
C PRO A 26 -4.67 4.52 -7.27
N GLU A 27 -5.64 5.22 -7.86
CA GLU A 27 -5.86 6.66 -7.65
C GLU A 27 -6.30 6.97 -6.21
N GLN A 28 -7.30 6.22 -5.72
CA GLN A 28 -7.81 6.37 -4.34
C GLN A 28 -6.72 6.06 -3.31
N PHE A 29 -5.97 5.00 -3.53
CA PHE A 29 -4.92 4.59 -2.62
C PHE A 29 -3.72 5.55 -2.64
N ALA A 30 -3.27 5.99 -3.82
CA ALA A 30 -2.18 6.97 -3.95
C ALA A 30 -2.51 8.28 -3.22
N ALA A 31 -3.75 8.77 -3.35
CA ALA A 31 -4.23 9.93 -2.61
C ALA A 31 -4.20 9.70 -1.09
N ALA A 32 -4.62 8.51 -0.63
CA ALA A 32 -4.59 8.16 0.80
C ALA A 32 -3.16 8.06 1.35
N ALA A 33 -2.21 7.59 0.54
CA ALA A 33 -0.80 7.45 0.88
C ALA A 33 0.02 8.74 0.70
N GLY A 34 -0.53 9.79 0.06
CA GLY A 34 0.20 11.02 -0.20
C GLY A 34 1.35 10.84 -1.20
N VAL A 35 1.14 9.99 -2.21
CA VAL A 35 2.06 9.75 -3.34
C VAL A 35 1.31 9.95 -4.66
N THR A 36 2.03 10.11 -5.77
CA THR A 36 1.38 10.10 -7.09
C THR A 36 1.03 8.68 -7.53
N VAL A 37 0.07 8.56 -8.45
CA VAL A 37 -0.30 7.28 -9.05
C VAL A 37 0.89 6.65 -9.80
N GLU A 38 1.72 7.48 -10.42
CA GLU A 38 2.93 7.01 -11.10
C GLU A 38 3.95 6.47 -10.10
N GLN A 39 4.20 7.16 -8.98
CA GLN A 39 5.07 6.66 -7.92
C GLN A 39 4.58 5.33 -7.35
N LEU A 40 3.28 5.22 -7.09
CA LEU A 40 2.66 3.97 -6.63
C LEU A 40 2.85 2.86 -7.66
N ARG A 41 2.57 3.11 -8.95
CA ARG A 41 2.74 2.09 -10.00
C ARG A 41 4.18 1.66 -10.18
N THR A 42 5.11 2.62 -10.17
CA THR A 42 6.55 2.32 -10.26
C THR A 42 6.98 1.43 -9.11
N TYR A 43 6.58 1.77 -7.88
CA TYR A 43 6.82 0.96 -6.70
C TYR A 43 6.22 -0.46 -6.84
N GLU A 44 4.93 -0.57 -7.15
CA GLU A 44 4.25 -1.86 -7.26
C GLU A 44 4.77 -2.73 -8.41
N LEU A 45 5.34 -2.13 -9.44
CA LEU A 45 5.95 -2.83 -10.58
C LEU A 45 7.41 -3.20 -10.36
N THR A 46 8.05 -2.71 -9.29
CA THR A 46 9.43 -3.06 -8.93
C THR A 46 9.59 -4.58 -8.87
N GLY A 47 10.56 -5.08 -9.65
CA GLY A 47 10.96 -6.49 -9.68
C GLY A 47 11.83 -6.89 -8.48
N PRO A 48 12.06 -8.19 -8.26
CA PRO A 48 12.86 -8.68 -7.12
C PRO A 48 14.31 -8.18 -7.09
N ASP A 49 14.90 -7.87 -8.26
CA ASP A 49 16.27 -7.38 -8.40
C ASP A 49 16.36 -5.85 -8.59
N GLN A 50 15.25 -5.13 -8.38
CA GLN A 50 15.19 -3.70 -8.56
C GLN A 50 15.05 -2.98 -7.22
N GLU A 51 15.80 -1.90 -7.07
CA GLU A 51 15.64 -0.99 -5.95
C GLU A 51 14.35 -0.17 -6.12
N TYR A 52 13.76 0.23 -5.00
CA TYR A 52 12.60 1.10 -4.95
C TYR A 52 12.84 2.29 -4.03
N ASP A 53 12.05 3.34 -4.23
CA ASP A 53 12.07 4.53 -3.41
C ASP A 53 11.53 4.22 -1.99
N LEU A 54 12.39 4.39 -0.98
CA LEU A 54 12.07 4.08 0.41
C LEU A 54 11.03 5.04 1.00
N ASP A 55 10.99 6.31 0.56
CA ASP A 55 9.97 7.26 0.98
C ASP A 55 8.59 6.87 0.45
N VAL A 56 8.53 6.35 -0.78
CA VAL A 56 7.28 5.81 -1.35
C VAL A 56 6.86 4.54 -0.59
N ALA A 57 7.79 3.63 -0.31
CA ALA A 57 7.51 2.41 0.44
C ALA A 57 6.97 2.69 1.85
N ASP A 58 7.57 3.64 2.57
CA ASP A 58 7.15 4.03 3.92
C ASP A 58 5.72 4.58 3.92
N ARG A 59 5.42 5.49 2.99
CA ARG A 59 4.10 6.10 2.82
C ARG A 59 3.01 5.10 2.44
N VAL A 60 3.30 4.24 1.46
CA VAL A 60 2.41 3.14 1.06
C VAL A 60 2.13 2.24 2.26
N GLY A 61 3.16 1.97 3.04
CA GLY A 61 3.06 1.14 4.22
C GLY A 61 2.18 1.67 5.32
N TRP A 62 2.40 2.93 5.69
CA TRP A 62 1.56 3.63 6.66
C TRP A 62 0.10 3.69 6.19
N ALA A 63 -0.12 3.89 4.89
CA ALA A 63 -1.46 3.92 4.33
C ALA A 63 -2.15 2.56 4.45
N LEU A 64 -1.47 1.45 4.08
CA LEU A 64 -2.01 0.10 4.22
C LEU A 64 -2.37 -0.21 5.66
N GLU A 65 -1.45 0.00 6.60
CA GLU A 65 -1.67 -0.29 8.01
C GLU A 65 -2.83 0.51 8.59
N ARG A 66 -2.93 1.81 8.24
CA ARG A 66 -4.05 2.66 8.65
C ARG A 66 -5.38 2.19 8.08
N LEU A 67 -5.42 1.84 6.80
CA LEU A 67 -6.64 1.44 6.09
C LEU A 67 -7.11 0.03 6.49
N GLU A 68 -6.19 -0.87 6.80
CA GLU A 68 -6.50 -2.21 7.32
C GLU A 68 -6.94 -2.17 8.79
N ALA A 69 -6.38 -1.26 9.59
CA ALA A 69 -6.80 -1.07 10.98
C ALA A 69 -8.18 -0.39 11.11
N ALA A 70 -8.58 0.39 10.11
CA ALA A 70 -9.85 1.10 10.06
C ALA A 70 -10.47 0.99 8.65
N PRO A 71 -10.95 -0.20 8.25
CA PRO A 71 -11.55 -0.38 6.94
C PRO A 71 -12.75 0.57 6.82
N PRO A 72 -12.90 1.30 5.69
CA PRO A 72 -14.04 2.18 5.50
C PRO A 72 -15.34 1.37 5.60
N SER A 73 -16.36 1.93 6.26
CA SER A 73 -17.64 1.28 6.61
C SER A 73 -18.45 0.73 5.43
N SER A 74 -17.97 0.89 4.20
CA SER A 74 -18.58 0.38 2.97
C SER A 74 -18.29 -1.11 2.72
N GLN A 75 -17.38 -1.73 3.48
CA GLN A 75 -17.12 -3.16 3.37
C GLN A 75 -18.15 -3.97 4.18
N LYS A 76 -19.35 -4.16 3.61
CA LYS A 76 -20.27 -5.19 4.09
C LYS A 76 -19.71 -6.56 3.70
N VAL A 77 -19.10 -7.25 4.65
CA VAL A 77 -19.01 -8.72 4.57
C VAL A 77 -20.43 -9.23 4.84
N VAL A 78 -21.14 -9.60 3.79
CA VAL A 78 -22.37 -10.37 3.91
C VAL A 78 -21.92 -11.82 4.05
N ASN A 79 -22.06 -12.37 5.26
CA ASN A 79 -21.84 -13.78 5.55
C ASN A 79 -23.06 -14.61 5.13
#